data_AF-A0A844IA73-F1
#
_entry.id   AF-A0A844IA73-F1
#
_cell.length_a   1.000
_cell.length_b   1.000
_cell.length_c   1.000
_cell.angle_alpha   90.00
_cell.angle_beta   90.00
_cell.angle_gamma   90.00
#
_symmetry.space_group_name_H-M   'P 1'
#
loop_
_entity.id
_entity.type
_entity.pdbx_description
1 polymer ?
#
loop_
_entity_poly.entity_id
_entity_poly.type
_entity_poly.pdbx_seq_one_letter_code
_entity_poly.pdbx_strand_id
1 'polypeptide(L)'
;MTVHLPEIGIPSFTRAISLLEEYPQNIVGSFWVMCGYGFNDKEKIPDWWIDNVLKDNQAQGIIDGFEKGYFKGEYNNPLYLGFCIIVVADYSNPAHLSYDIQHLRMWECEGIALLRIMALHNIPSHTPFCYPDDFLNYRYGKENPTYQYLRETLNHWSVQVWEDYCSYLMSVHGQRMFYDYCKKINSVKDEVQATVEKGTKPLVLTEGETDVIYIKTALELLGEKEILVQVDIEWVGISIGKGKSINAGDGGLNNTRDVLISNPKFLTRKVLLLYDCDTGKSNENHELLKIRKIPQQKNRKVKKGIENLFPDCLFTEEFYVQKTKYGEYGEENQIQEFQKMKFCKWICEERKQADDFVDFKIIIDFIKDCLGTLIY
;
A
#
# COMPACT_ATOMS: atom_id res chain seq x y z
N MET A 1 -25.87 7.68 -1.77
CA MET A 1 -26.24 8.29 -3.07
C MET A 1 -25.49 7.47 -4.11
N THR A 2 -26.22 6.74 -4.96
CA THR A 2 -25.62 5.83 -5.94
C THR A 2 -25.17 6.63 -7.15
N VAL A 3 -23.88 6.71 -7.41
CA VAL A 3 -23.35 7.35 -8.62
C VAL A 3 -22.90 6.24 -9.55
N HIS A 4 -23.70 5.96 -10.58
CA HIS A 4 -23.26 5.15 -11.71
C HIS A 4 -22.25 5.96 -12.50
N LEU A 5 -21.04 5.41 -12.68
CA LEU A 5 -20.06 6.02 -13.55
C LEU A 5 -20.54 5.94 -15.01
N PRO A 6 -20.39 6.99 -15.83
CA PRO A 6 -20.88 6.99 -17.21
C PRO A 6 -20.26 5.86 -18.04
N GLU A 7 -21.07 5.24 -18.89
CA GLU A 7 -20.66 4.25 -19.89
C GLU A 7 -19.80 4.94 -20.95
N ILE A 8 -18.52 4.57 -21.01
CA ILE A 8 -17.62 4.87 -22.12
C ILE A 8 -17.06 3.52 -22.56
N GLY A 9 -17.18 3.19 -23.84
CA GLY A 9 -17.02 1.85 -24.45
C GLY A 9 -15.63 1.20 -24.38
N ILE A 10 -15.11 1.02 -23.17
CA ILE A 10 -13.92 0.23 -22.84
C ILE A 10 -14.41 -1.10 -22.23
N PRO A 11 -13.78 -2.26 -22.53
CA PRO A 11 -14.09 -3.50 -21.83
C PRO A 11 -14.00 -3.28 -20.32
N SER A 12 -15.03 -3.69 -19.60
CA SER A 12 -15.31 -3.21 -18.26
C SER A 12 -14.25 -3.62 -17.22
N PHE A 13 -13.48 -4.70 -17.46
CA PHE A 13 -12.32 -5.07 -16.65
C PHE A 13 -11.10 -4.13 -16.84
N THR A 14 -10.88 -3.59 -18.04
CA THR A 14 -9.75 -2.68 -18.33
C THR A 14 -9.90 -1.37 -17.56
N ARG A 15 -11.15 -0.95 -17.32
CA ARG A 15 -11.48 0.19 -16.45
C ARG A 15 -11.06 -0.06 -15.00
N ALA A 16 -11.39 -1.22 -14.46
CA ALA A 16 -11.00 -1.61 -13.11
C ALA A 16 -9.48 -1.67 -12.95
N ILE A 17 -8.76 -2.22 -13.95
CA ILE A 17 -7.29 -2.22 -13.98
C ILE A 17 -6.76 -0.79 -13.95
N SER A 18 -7.24 0.08 -14.84
CA SER A 18 -6.78 1.47 -14.93
C SER A 18 -7.00 2.21 -13.62
N LEU A 19 -8.15 2.03 -12.97
CA LEU A 19 -8.43 2.63 -11.66
C LEU A 19 -7.47 2.13 -10.57
N LEU A 20 -7.20 0.82 -10.53
CA LEU A 20 -6.30 0.21 -9.55
C LEU A 20 -4.83 0.59 -9.77
N GLU A 21 -4.40 0.76 -11.01
CA GLU A 21 -3.02 1.13 -11.35
C GLU A 21 -2.77 2.64 -11.22
N GLU A 22 -3.71 3.47 -11.67
CA GLU A 22 -3.56 4.93 -11.67
C GLU A 22 -3.92 5.56 -10.32
N TYR A 23 -4.89 4.98 -9.60
CA TYR A 23 -5.44 5.56 -8.37
C TYR A 23 -5.62 4.54 -7.22
N PRO A 24 -4.64 3.66 -6.91
CA PRO A 24 -4.78 2.65 -5.86
C PRO A 24 -5.13 3.24 -4.48
N GLN A 25 -4.64 4.46 -4.18
CA GLN A 25 -4.90 5.17 -2.94
C GLN A 25 -6.36 5.60 -2.75
N ASN A 26 -7.14 5.66 -3.83
CA ASN A 26 -8.56 6.04 -3.78
C ASN A 26 -9.48 4.83 -3.59
N ILE A 27 -8.92 3.62 -3.53
CA ILE A 27 -9.69 2.38 -3.42
C ILE A 27 -9.84 1.99 -1.95
N VAL A 28 -11.08 1.98 -1.46
CA VAL A 28 -11.40 1.61 -0.07
C VAL A 28 -11.21 0.10 0.14
N GLY A 29 -11.53 -0.66 -0.90
CA GLY A 29 -11.47 -2.12 -0.92
C GLY A 29 -12.45 -2.67 -1.95
N SER A 30 -12.63 -3.98 -1.94
CA SER A 30 -13.55 -4.65 -2.86
C SER A 30 -14.32 -5.79 -2.21
N PHE A 31 -15.43 -6.18 -2.84
CA PHE A 31 -16.17 -7.40 -2.58
C PHE A 31 -16.00 -8.39 -3.73
N TRP A 32 -15.72 -9.64 -3.39
CA TRP A 32 -15.62 -10.75 -4.34
C TRP A 32 -16.72 -11.76 -4.06
N VAL A 33 -17.71 -11.84 -4.95
CA VAL A 33 -18.87 -12.72 -4.82
C VAL A 33 -18.73 -13.88 -5.81
N MET A 34 -18.86 -15.09 -5.32
CA MET A 34 -18.92 -16.26 -6.19
C MET A 34 -20.22 -16.25 -6.97
N CYS A 35 -20.14 -16.17 -8.30
CA CYS A 35 -21.31 -16.27 -9.16
C CYS A 35 -21.40 -17.71 -9.70
N GLY A 36 -22.59 -18.30 -9.69
CA GLY A 36 -22.81 -19.74 -9.85
C GLY A 36 -22.42 -20.41 -11.16
N TYR A 37 -21.78 -19.67 -12.06
CA TYR A 37 -21.36 -20.19 -13.34
C TYR A 37 -20.10 -21.04 -13.17
N GLY A 38 -20.25 -22.37 -13.30
CA GLY A 38 -19.16 -23.35 -13.29
C GLY A 38 -19.13 -24.31 -12.09
N PHE A 39 -20.06 -24.21 -11.14
CA PHE A 39 -20.26 -25.21 -10.08
C PHE A 39 -21.42 -26.17 -10.41
N ASN A 40 -21.23 -27.45 -10.08
CA ASN A 40 -22.29 -28.45 -10.10
C ASN A 40 -23.26 -28.20 -8.93
N ASP A 41 -24.56 -28.46 -9.12
CA ASP A 41 -25.65 -28.19 -8.14
C ASP A 41 -25.49 -28.92 -6.79
N LYS A 42 -24.45 -29.73 -6.63
CA LYS A 42 -24.17 -30.59 -5.47
C LYS A 42 -22.90 -30.19 -4.71
N GLU A 43 -22.09 -29.28 -5.24
CA GLU A 43 -20.84 -28.88 -4.60
C GLU A 43 -21.08 -27.71 -3.65
N LYS A 44 -20.77 -27.92 -2.37
CA LYS A 44 -20.75 -26.85 -1.37
C LYS A 44 -19.64 -25.85 -1.75
N ILE A 45 -19.89 -24.56 -1.48
CA ILE A 45 -18.83 -23.54 -1.53
C ILE A 45 -17.65 -24.08 -0.71
N PRO A 46 -16.43 -24.12 -1.27
CA PRO A 46 -15.32 -24.73 -0.58
C PRO A 46 -14.95 -24.03 0.73
N ASP A 47 -14.60 -24.80 1.76
CA ASP A 47 -14.19 -24.27 3.08
C ASP A 47 -12.99 -23.29 2.97
N TRP A 48 -12.13 -23.42 1.95
CA TRP A 48 -11.03 -22.46 1.73
C TRP A 48 -11.51 -21.07 1.24
N TRP A 49 -12.65 -20.99 0.56
CA TRP A 49 -13.27 -19.72 0.15
C TRP A 49 -13.86 -18.99 1.38
N ILE A 50 -14.36 -19.80 2.31
CA ILE A 50 -14.94 -19.43 3.60
C ILE A 50 -13.87 -18.89 4.56
N ASP A 51 -12.69 -19.53 4.60
CA ASP A 51 -11.62 -19.25 5.58
C ASP A 51 -10.74 -18.02 5.24
N ASN A 52 -10.91 -17.38 4.08
CA ASN A 52 -10.13 -16.20 3.68
C ASN A 52 -10.54 -14.90 4.40
N VAL A 53 -11.56 -14.94 5.27
CA VAL A 53 -12.00 -13.81 6.10
C VAL A 53 -10.93 -13.37 7.12
N LEU A 54 -9.86 -14.16 7.33
CA LEU A 54 -8.93 -14.01 8.47
C LEU A 54 -7.44 -13.80 8.12
N LYS A 55 -7.06 -13.52 6.86
CA LYS A 55 -5.65 -13.23 6.50
C LYS A 55 -5.42 -11.75 6.17
N ASP A 56 -4.26 -11.23 6.57
CA ASP A 56 -3.84 -9.83 6.37
C ASP A 56 -3.86 -9.37 4.90
N ASN A 57 -3.71 -10.29 3.94
CA ASN A 57 -3.83 -10.03 2.50
C ASN A 57 -4.83 -11.01 1.86
N GLN A 58 -6.10 -10.66 1.90
CA GLN A 58 -7.19 -11.49 1.38
C GLN A 58 -7.09 -11.69 -0.15
N ALA A 59 -6.53 -10.72 -0.89
CA ALA A 59 -6.29 -10.85 -2.32
C ALA A 59 -5.30 -11.99 -2.61
N GLN A 60 -4.19 -12.05 -1.85
CA GLN A 60 -3.23 -13.15 -1.95
C GLN A 60 -3.87 -14.50 -1.60
N GLY A 61 -4.76 -14.55 -0.60
CA GLY A 61 -5.49 -15.78 -0.25
C GLY A 61 -6.37 -16.32 -1.40
N ILE A 62 -6.95 -15.43 -2.21
CA ILE A 62 -7.72 -15.81 -3.41
C ILE A 62 -6.77 -16.29 -4.52
N ILE A 63 -5.64 -15.60 -4.73
CA ILE A 63 -4.59 -15.99 -5.69
C ILE A 63 -4.04 -17.39 -5.36
N ASP A 64 -3.69 -17.64 -4.10
CA ASP A 64 -3.18 -18.94 -3.64
C ASP A 64 -4.19 -20.07 -3.92
N GLY A 65 -5.51 -19.78 -3.78
CA GLY A 65 -6.57 -20.73 -4.11
C GLY A 65 -6.66 -21.03 -5.61
N PHE A 66 -6.47 -20.01 -6.44
CA PHE A 66 -6.38 -20.14 -7.90
C PHE A 66 -5.19 -21.00 -8.33
N GLU A 67 -4.00 -20.72 -7.78
CA GLU A 67 -2.78 -21.46 -8.08
C GLU A 67 -2.84 -22.92 -7.64
N LYS A 68 -3.56 -23.21 -6.54
CA LYS A 68 -3.86 -24.58 -6.11
C LYS A 68 -4.88 -25.31 -6.99
N GLY A 69 -5.44 -24.63 -7.99
CA GLY A 69 -6.39 -25.18 -8.95
C GLY A 69 -7.82 -25.25 -8.43
N TYR A 70 -8.14 -24.56 -7.34
CA TYR A 70 -9.49 -24.59 -6.76
C TYR A 70 -10.56 -23.88 -7.62
N PHE A 71 -10.14 -23.17 -8.67
CA PHE A 71 -11.02 -22.50 -9.63
C PHE A 71 -11.14 -23.21 -10.98
N LYS A 72 -10.65 -24.45 -11.09
CA LYS A 72 -10.88 -25.30 -12.26
C LYS A 72 -12.34 -25.76 -12.25
N GLY A 73 -13.22 -25.00 -12.92
CA GLY A 73 -14.62 -25.41 -13.12
C GLY A 73 -14.72 -26.64 -14.03
N GLU A 74 -15.95 -27.15 -14.19
CA GLU A 74 -16.19 -28.28 -15.11
C GLU A 74 -15.84 -27.92 -16.57
N TYR A 75 -15.46 -28.92 -17.38
CA TYR A 75 -15.17 -28.79 -18.82
C TYR A 75 -14.06 -27.79 -19.19
N ASN A 76 -13.06 -27.57 -18.33
CA ASN A 76 -12.02 -26.54 -18.51
C ASN A 76 -12.56 -25.11 -18.61
N ASN A 77 -13.78 -24.84 -18.14
CA ASN A 77 -14.27 -23.48 -18.02
C ASN A 77 -13.81 -22.88 -16.69
N PRO A 78 -13.29 -21.64 -16.68
CA PRO A 78 -13.04 -20.94 -15.43
C PRO A 78 -14.33 -20.72 -14.67
N LEU A 79 -14.23 -20.74 -13.35
CA LEU A 79 -15.26 -20.15 -12.51
C LEU A 79 -15.38 -18.66 -12.82
N TYR A 80 -16.62 -18.19 -12.90
CA TYR A 80 -16.91 -16.76 -12.93
C TYR A 80 -17.01 -16.24 -11.49
N LEU A 81 -16.47 -15.06 -11.23
CA LEU A 81 -16.74 -14.30 -10.01
C LEU A 81 -17.41 -12.98 -10.38
N GLY A 82 -18.45 -12.62 -9.64
CA GLY A 82 -18.93 -11.24 -9.61
C GLY A 82 -18.07 -10.44 -8.63
N PHE A 83 -17.68 -9.24 -9.01
CA PHE A 83 -16.76 -8.40 -8.24
C PHE A 83 -17.25 -6.96 -8.17
N CYS A 84 -17.12 -6.32 -7.01
CA CYS A 84 -17.47 -4.92 -6.78
C CYS A 84 -16.28 -4.20 -6.14
N ILE A 85 -15.76 -3.16 -6.79
CA ILE A 85 -14.76 -2.25 -6.21
C ILE A 85 -15.48 -1.06 -5.59
N ILE A 86 -15.10 -0.73 -4.35
CA ILE A 86 -15.51 0.52 -3.70
C ILE A 86 -14.42 1.57 -3.93
N VAL A 87 -14.81 2.67 -4.57
CA VAL A 87 -13.93 3.78 -4.94
C VAL A 87 -14.34 5.03 -4.17
N VAL A 88 -13.41 5.70 -3.50
CA VAL A 88 -13.62 7.09 -3.09
C VAL A 88 -13.42 7.95 -4.33
N ALA A 89 -14.50 8.51 -4.86
CA ALA A 89 -14.47 9.25 -6.13
C ALA A 89 -13.76 10.60 -6.00
N ASP A 90 -13.63 11.12 -4.77
CA ASP A 90 -12.96 12.39 -4.49
C ASP A 90 -12.22 12.32 -3.15
N TYR A 91 -10.88 12.35 -3.19
CA TYR A 91 -10.04 12.39 -1.98
C TYR A 91 -10.33 13.60 -1.10
N SER A 92 -10.75 14.73 -1.69
CA SER A 92 -11.09 15.95 -0.97
C SER A 92 -12.47 15.90 -0.29
N ASN A 93 -13.31 14.95 -0.67
CA ASN A 93 -14.62 14.71 -0.06
C ASN A 93 -14.90 13.21 0.09
N PRO A 94 -14.44 12.57 1.17
CA PRO A 94 -14.62 11.13 1.39
C PRO A 94 -16.10 10.71 1.42
N ALA A 95 -17.06 11.63 1.61
CA ALA A 95 -18.49 11.32 1.52
C ALA A 95 -18.98 10.95 0.10
N HIS A 96 -18.16 11.17 -0.94
CA HIS A 96 -18.45 10.79 -2.33
C HIS A 96 -17.89 9.38 -2.63
N LEU A 97 -18.57 8.36 -2.10
CA LEU A 97 -18.35 6.97 -2.49
C LEU A 97 -18.98 6.71 -3.87
N SER A 98 -18.17 6.19 -4.78
CA SER A 98 -18.62 5.53 -6.00
C SER A 98 -18.23 4.06 -5.94
N TYR A 99 -18.82 3.23 -6.78
CA TYR A 99 -18.44 1.84 -6.87
C TYR A 99 -18.48 1.39 -8.32
N ASP A 100 -17.63 0.44 -8.66
CA ASP A 100 -17.62 -0.21 -9.95
C ASP A 100 -17.93 -1.69 -9.77
N ILE A 101 -18.88 -2.18 -10.55
CA ILE A 101 -19.52 -3.47 -10.38
C ILE A 101 -19.24 -4.23 -11.69
N GLN A 102 -18.40 -5.28 -11.61
CA GLN A 102 -17.91 -6.07 -12.73
C GLN A 102 -18.19 -7.57 -12.61
N HIS A 103 -18.40 -8.24 -13.74
CA HIS A 103 -18.35 -9.70 -13.85
C HIS A 103 -17.00 -10.10 -14.45
N LEU A 104 -16.26 -10.98 -13.78
CA LEU A 104 -14.90 -11.35 -14.18
C LEU A 104 -14.78 -12.87 -14.29
N ARG A 105 -14.03 -13.34 -15.28
CA ARG A 105 -13.55 -14.73 -15.26
C ARG A 105 -12.34 -14.80 -14.35
N MET A 106 -12.26 -15.87 -13.55
CA MET A 106 -11.05 -16.20 -12.82
C MET A 106 -10.03 -16.82 -13.76
N TRP A 107 -9.46 -15.95 -14.59
CA TRP A 107 -8.38 -16.20 -15.53
C TRP A 107 -7.23 -15.23 -15.27
N GLU A 108 -6.02 -15.64 -15.68
CA GLU A 108 -4.78 -14.90 -15.45
C GLU A 108 -4.85 -13.45 -15.94
N CYS A 109 -5.52 -13.20 -17.07
CA CYS A 109 -5.62 -11.89 -17.70
C CYS A 109 -6.82 -11.04 -17.22
N GLU A 110 -7.66 -11.54 -16.33
CA GLU A 110 -8.85 -10.83 -15.83
C GLU A 110 -8.84 -10.77 -14.29
N GLY A 111 -9.63 -11.61 -13.61
CA GLY A 111 -9.79 -11.55 -12.15
C GLY A 111 -8.48 -11.70 -11.37
N ILE A 112 -7.57 -12.56 -11.85
CA ILE A 112 -6.27 -12.77 -11.19
C ILE A 112 -5.32 -11.59 -11.39
N ALA A 113 -5.31 -10.96 -12.56
CA ALA A 113 -4.52 -9.75 -12.79
C ALA A 113 -4.95 -8.64 -11.83
N LEU A 114 -6.26 -8.43 -11.66
CA LEU A 114 -6.80 -7.45 -10.71
C LEU A 114 -6.40 -7.77 -9.28
N LEU A 115 -6.56 -9.02 -8.82
CA LEU A 115 -6.15 -9.44 -7.49
C LEU A 115 -4.66 -9.24 -7.24
N ARG A 116 -3.80 -9.46 -8.24
CA ARG A 116 -2.35 -9.24 -8.14
C ARG A 116 -2.03 -7.75 -7.94
N ILE A 117 -2.69 -6.87 -8.68
CA ILE A 117 -2.56 -5.41 -8.50
C ILE A 117 -3.05 -5.01 -7.09
N MET A 118 -4.20 -5.55 -6.66
CA MET A 118 -4.74 -5.29 -5.32
C MET A 118 -3.81 -5.78 -4.21
N ALA A 119 -3.23 -6.97 -4.35
CA ALA A 119 -2.27 -7.53 -3.40
C ALA A 119 -0.98 -6.69 -3.34
N LEU A 120 -0.49 -6.22 -4.50
CA LEU A 120 0.66 -5.32 -4.60
C LEU A 120 0.42 -4.02 -3.82
N HIS A 121 -0.77 -3.44 -3.93
CA HIS A 121 -1.16 -2.20 -3.26
C HIS A 121 -1.77 -2.41 -1.86
N ASN A 122 -1.82 -3.65 -1.37
CA ASN A 122 -2.42 -4.02 -0.09
C ASN A 122 -3.87 -3.53 0.07
N ILE A 123 -4.65 -3.60 -1.01
CA ILE A 123 -6.06 -3.19 -1.06
C ILE A 123 -6.92 -4.35 -0.50
N PRO A 124 -7.78 -4.09 0.50
CA PRO A 124 -8.64 -5.13 1.10
C PRO A 124 -9.57 -5.78 0.06
N SER A 125 -9.65 -7.12 0.08
CA SER A 125 -10.47 -7.92 -0.82
C SER A 125 -11.42 -8.84 -0.04
N HIS A 126 -12.58 -8.33 0.35
CA HIS A 126 -13.52 -9.07 1.16
C HIS A 126 -14.29 -10.11 0.34
N THR A 127 -14.27 -11.37 0.79
CA THR A 127 -15.09 -12.46 0.26
C THR A 127 -16.30 -12.67 1.18
N PRO A 128 -17.56 -12.47 0.75
CA PRO A 128 -18.71 -12.87 1.53
C PRO A 128 -18.84 -14.40 1.53
N PHE A 129 -19.18 -14.93 2.70
CA PHE A 129 -19.33 -16.36 3.01
C PHE A 129 -20.59 -16.98 2.38
N CYS A 130 -21.68 -16.21 2.26
CA CYS A 130 -22.94 -16.62 1.65
C CYS A 130 -23.83 -15.39 1.42
N TYR A 131 -24.84 -15.52 0.56
CA TYR A 131 -25.99 -14.61 0.59
C TYR A 131 -26.68 -14.82 1.96
N PRO A 132 -26.80 -13.79 2.82
CA PRO A 132 -27.50 -13.98 4.08
C PRO A 132 -28.94 -14.40 3.77
N ASP A 133 -29.45 -15.42 4.45
CA ASP A 133 -30.85 -15.83 4.35
C ASP A 133 -31.79 -14.63 4.55
N ASP A 134 -31.37 -13.67 5.39
CA ASP A 134 -32.07 -12.41 5.59
C ASP A 134 -32.14 -11.53 4.33
N PHE A 135 -31.10 -11.45 3.50
CA PHE A 135 -31.15 -10.72 2.23
C PHE A 135 -32.14 -11.38 1.27
N LEU A 136 -32.04 -12.70 1.15
CA LEU A 136 -32.88 -13.53 0.30
C LEU A 136 -34.35 -13.43 0.71
N ASN A 137 -34.64 -13.56 2.00
CA ASN A 137 -35.98 -13.41 2.57
C ASN A 137 -36.53 -11.99 2.48
N TYR A 138 -35.68 -10.96 2.70
CA TYR A 138 -36.08 -9.56 2.64
C TYR A 138 -36.43 -9.11 1.21
N ARG A 139 -35.63 -9.52 0.22
CA ARG A 139 -35.77 -9.06 -1.16
C ARG A 139 -36.75 -9.90 -1.97
N TYR A 140 -36.79 -11.21 -1.75
CA TYR A 140 -37.54 -12.16 -2.57
C TYR A 140 -38.65 -12.92 -1.81
N GLY A 141 -38.80 -12.66 -0.50
CA GLY A 141 -39.87 -13.21 0.33
C GLY A 141 -39.52 -14.53 1.04
N LYS A 142 -40.29 -14.86 2.07
CA LYS A 142 -40.06 -16.04 2.96
C LYS A 142 -40.37 -17.40 2.32
N GLU A 143 -41.10 -17.46 1.21
CA GLU A 143 -41.60 -18.72 0.65
C GLU A 143 -40.60 -19.46 -0.27
N ASN A 144 -39.47 -18.83 -0.63
CA ASN A 144 -38.22 -19.47 -1.09
C ASN A 144 -37.28 -18.38 -1.64
N PRO A 145 -36.02 -18.34 -1.20
CA PRO A 145 -34.99 -18.53 -2.21
C PRO A 145 -33.83 -19.33 -1.65
N THR A 146 -33.87 -20.65 -1.78
CA THR A 146 -32.60 -21.36 -1.84
C THR A 146 -31.85 -20.91 -3.09
N TYR A 147 -30.53 -21.00 -3.07
CA TYR A 147 -29.69 -20.74 -4.24
C TYR A 147 -30.21 -21.45 -5.51
N GLN A 148 -30.66 -22.70 -5.32
CA GLN A 148 -31.27 -23.53 -6.34
C GLN A 148 -32.57 -22.92 -6.90
N TYR A 149 -33.47 -22.44 -6.02
CA TYR A 149 -34.72 -21.79 -6.45
C TYR A 149 -34.47 -20.55 -7.31
N LEU A 150 -33.54 -19.68 -6.91
CA LEU A 150 -33.20 -18.49 -7.70
C LEU A 150 -32.58 -18.84 -9.06
N ARG A 151 -31.74 -19.89 -9.13
CA ARG A 151 -31.15 -20.39 -10.37
C ARG A 151 -32.21 -20.98 -11.32
N GLU A 152 -33.21 -21.67 -10.79
CA GLU A 152 -34.25 -22.35 -11.56
C GLU A 152 -35.38 -21.40 -12.02
N THR A 153 -35.70 -20.37 -11.22
CA THR A 153 -36.82 -19.45 -11.49
C THR A 153 -36.41 -18.18 -12.24
N LEU A 154 -35.18 -17.72 -12.06
CA LEU A 154 -34.64 -16.60 -12.83
C LEU A 154 -33.92 -17.20 -14.03
N ASN A 155 -34.58 -17.14 -15.18
CA ASN A 155 -34.17 -17.85 -16.40
C ASN A 155 -32.74 -17.54 -16.87
N HIS A 156 -32.13 -16.49 -16.33
CA HIS A 156 -30.70 -16.31 -16.23
C HIS A 156 -30.45 -15.67 -14.86
N TRP A 157 -29.31 -15.93 -14.22
CA TRP A 157 -28.82 -15.04 -13.17
C TRP A 157 -28.67 -13.64 -13.79
N SER A 158 -29.74 -12.85 -13.78
CA SER A 158 -29.76 -11.54 -14.37
C SER A 158 -28.86 -10.66 -13.53
N VAL A 159 -27.99 -9.90 -14.18
CA VAL A 159 -27.20 -8.78 -13.63
C VAL A 159 -27.91 -8.11 -12.45
N GLN A 160 -29.23 -7.90 -12.54
CA GLN A 160 -30.11 -7.37 -11.51
C GLN A 160 -30.04 -8.04 -10.11
N VAL A 161 -30.02 -9.37 -9.99
CA VAL A 161 -29.96 -10.04 -8.67
C VAL A 161 -28.61 -9.83 -8.01
N TRP A 162 -27.58 -9.74 -8.83
CA TRP A 162 -26.23 -9.50 -8.38
C TRP A 162 -26.02 -8.02 -8.02
N GLU A 163 -26.54 -7.09 -8.83
CA GLU A 163 -26.60 -5.66 -8.49
C GLU A 163 -27.35 -5.39 -7.19
N ASP A 164 -28.48 -6.08 -6.96
CA ASP A 164 -29.25 -6.01 -5.72
C ASP A 164 -28.42 -6.50 -4.52
N TYR A 165 -27.67 -7.58 -4.68
CA TYR A 165 -26.82 -8.11 -3.61
C TYR A 165 -25.60 -7.25 -3.33
N CYS A 166 -24.93 -6.74 -4.37
CA CYS A 166 -23.87 -5.77 -4.22
C CYS A 166 -24.37 -4.50 -3.51
N SER A 167 -25.57 -4.03 -3.85
CA SER A 167 -26.22 -2.90 -3.17
C SER A 167 -26.48 -3.19 -1.69
N TYR A 168 -26.93 -4.40 -1.35
CA TYR A 168 -27.08 -4.84 0.04
C TYR A 168 -25.73 -4.89 0.77
N LEU A 169 -24.70 -5.51 0.18
CA LEU A 169 -23.35 -5.56 0.77
C LEU A 169 -22.79 -4.16 0.98
N MET A 170 -23.01 -3.22 0.06
CA MET A 170 -22.65 -1.81 0.23
C MET A 170 -23.35 -1.18 1.45
N SER A 171 -24.62 -1.49 1.67
CA SER A 171 -25.39 -0.96 2.79
C SER A 171 -24.95 -1.49 4.16
N VAL A 172 -24.46 -2.73 4.25
CA VAL A 172 -24.08 -3.39 5.52
C VAL A 172 -22.57 -3.39 5.75
N HIS A 173 -21.80 -3.85 4.77
CA HIS A 173 -20.35 -4.00 4.86
C HIS A 173 -19.61 -2.80 4.28
N GLY A 174 -20.12 -2.20 3.20
CA GLY A 174 -19.49 -1.04 2.55
C GLY A 174 -19.36 0.16 3.49
N GLN A 175 -20.40 0.42 4.30
CA GLN A 175 -20.34 1.47 5.32
C GLN A 175 -19.25 1.20 6.38
N ARG A 176 -19.11 -0.05 6.84
CA ARG A 176 -18.07 -0.43 7.80
C ARG A 176 -16.67 -0.30 7.20
N MET A 177 -16.46 -0.78 5.99
CA MET A 177 -15.18 -0.64 5.29
C MET A 177 -14.80 0.82 5.10
N PHE A 178 -15.76 1.65 4.70
CA PHE A 178 -15.56 3.09 4.57
C PHE A 178 -15.25 3.75 5.92
N TYR A 179 -15.96 3.36 7.00
CA TYR A 179 -15.67 3.82 8.35
C TYR A 179 -14.25 3.45 8.78
N ASP A 180 -13.83 2.20 8.58
CA ASP A 180 -12.49 1.73 8.92
C ASP A 180 -11.40 2.44 8.09
N TYR A 181 -11.66 2.69 6.81
CA TYR A 181 -10.80 3.50 5.93
C TYR A 181 -10.68 4.96 6.41
N CYS A 182 -11.80 5.61 6.74
CA CYS A 182 -11.81 6.95 7.31
C CYS A 182 -11.04 7.01 8.63
N LYS A 183 -11.23 6.00 9.50
CA LYS A 183 -10.51 5.87 10.76
C LYS A 183 -8.99 5.75 10.52
N LYS A 184 -8.57 4.96 9.52
CA LYS A 184 -7.16 4.83 9.13
C LYS A 184 -6.58 6.16 8.64
N ILE A 185 -7.27 6.87 7.74
CA ILE A 185 -6.82 8.19 7.26
C ILE A 185 -6.72 9.18 8.42
N ASN A 186 -7.75 9.26 9.27
CA ASN A 186 -7.73 10.16 10.41
C ASN A 186 -6.59 9.81 11.37
N SER A 187 -6.31 8.53 11.60
CA SER A 187 -5.15 8.12 12.41
C SER A 187 -3.82 8.59 11.81
N VAL A 188 -3.64 8.50 10.48
CA VAL A 188 -2.43 9.02 9.80
C VAL A 188 -2.37 10.54 9.96
N LYS A 189 -3.49 11.22 9.80
CA LYS A 189 -3.59 12.68 9.95
C LYS A 189 -3.21 13.12 11.36
N ASP A 190 -3.74 12.45 12.37
CA ASP A 190 -3.47 12.73 13.79
C ASP A 190 -1.99 12.45 14.13
N GLU A 191 -1.41 11.38 13.58
CA GLU A 191 0.01 11.03 13.76
C GLU A 191 0.95 12.07 13.14
N VAL A 192 0.66 12.51 11.91
CA VAL A 192 1.43 13.56 11.23
C VAL A 192 1.33 14.87 12.00
N GLN A 193 0.13 15.26 12.42
CA GLN A 193 -0.06 16.47 13.24
C GLN A 193 0.73 16.38 14.55
N ALA A 194 0.59 15.28 15.29
CA ALA A 194 1.31 15.08 16.55
C ALA A 194 2.83 15.10 16.37
N THR A 195 3.35 14.50 15.31
CA THR A 195 4.80 14.49 14.99
C THR A 195 5.33 15.90 14.72
N VAL A 196 4.56 16.72 14.01
CA VAL A 196 4.96 18.12 13.77
C VAL A 196 4.83 18.96 15.03
N GLU A 197 3.79 18.77 15.85
CA GLU A 197 3.55 19.55 17.08
C GLU A 197 4.43 19.14 18.27
N LYS A 198 5.05 17.96 18.24
CA LYS A 198 5.91 17.41 19.31
C LYS A 198 7.09 18.30 19.69
N GLY A 199 7.53 19.18 18.80
CA GLY A 199 8.69 20.05 19.03
C GLY A 199 8.58 21.38 18.31
N THR A 200 9.53 22.27 18.58
CA THR A 200 9.59 23.61 17.98
C THR A 200 10.74 23.77 16.99
N LYS A 201 11.71 22.85 17.03
CA LYS A 201 12.86 22.82 16.11
C LYS A 201 12.41 22.43 14.70
N PRO A 202 13.11 22.86 13.65
CA PRO A 202 12.90 22.31 12.32
C PRO A 202 13.02 20.78 12.33
N LEU A 203 12.09 20.12 11.65
CA LEU A 203 11.96 18.66 11.63
C LEU A 203 12.45 18.09 10.30
N VAL A 204 13.28 17.06 10.36
CA VAL A 204 13.69 16.24 9.21
C VAL A 204 13.04 14.87 9.36
N LEU A 205 12.21 14.49 8.39
CA LEU A 205 11.58 13.18 8.31
C LEU A 205 12.22 12.35 7.19
N THR A 206 12.63 11.14 7.55
CA THR A 206 13.32 10.17 6.68
C THR A 206 12.49 8.90 6.49
N GLU A 207 12.85 8.06 5.52
CA GLU A 207 12.13 6.83 5.19
C GLU A 207 12.33 5.71 6.22
N GLY A 208 13.56 5.58 6.73
CA GLY A 208 13.96 4.47 7.58
C GLY A 208 14.71 4.87 8.86
N GLU A 209 14.67 3.97 9.84
CA GLU A 209 15.37 4.13 11.12
C GLU A 209 16.88 4.34 10.96
N THR A 210 17.51 3.61 10.01
CA THR A 210 18.95 3.72 9.75
C THR A 210 19.36 5.10 9.25
N ASP A 211 18.49 5.78 8.51
CA ASP A 211 18.76 7.09 7.90
C ASP A 211 18.97 8.13 9.00
N VAL A 212 18.14 8.09 10.04
CA VAL A 212 18.29 8.94 11.23
C VAL A 212 19.67 8.75 11.87
N ILE A 213 20.12 7.50 12.00
CA ILE A 213 21.41 7.17 12.61
C ILE A 213 22.55 7.71 11.72
N TYR A 214 22.52 7.42 10.42
CA TYR A 214 23.54 7.90 9.48
C TYR A 214 23.65 9.42 9.45
N ILE A 215 22.52 10.14 9.39
CA ILE A 215 22.53 11.60 9.31
C ILE A 215 23.07 12.20 10.60
N LYS A 216 22.66 11.68 11.77
CA LYS A 216 23.21 12.16 13.06
C LYS A 216 24.72 11.91 13.14
N THR A 217 25.17 10.72 12.77
CA THR A 217 26.61 10.41 12.73
C THR A 217 27.37 11.29 11.73
N ALA A 218 26.82 11.54 10.55
CA ALA A 218 27.42 12.43 9.56
C ALA A 218 27.56 13.87 10.09
N LEU A 219 26.51 14.41 10.73
CA LEU A 219 26.56 15.73 11.35
C LEU A 219 27.63 15.80 12.44
N GLU A 220 27.78 14.76 13.26
CA GLU A 220 28.84 14.70 14.27
C GLU A 220 30.25 14.67 13.66
N LEU A 221 30.47 13.81 12.66
CA LEU A 221 31.79 13.55 12.08
C LEU A 221 32.26 14.66 11.15
N LEU A 222 31.33 15.32 10.46
CA LEU A 222 31.62 16.42 9.54
C LEU A 222 31.65 17.78 10.23
N GLY A 223 31.56 17.83 11.57
CA GLY A 223 31.73 19.05 12.36
C GLY A 223 30.48 19.91 12.48
N GLU A 224 29.31 19.41 12.10
CA GLU A 224 28.02 20.13 12.06
C GLU A 224 27.17 19.89 13.32
N LYS A 225 27.84 19.81 14.49
CA LYS A 225 27.17 19.56 15.78
C LYS A 225 26.15 20.65 16.14
N GLU A 226 26.36 21.88 15.67
CA GLU A 226 25.41 22.99 15.85
C GLU A 226 24.10 22.75 15.10
N ILE A 227 24.14 22.14 13.91
CA ILE A 227 22.93 21.77 13.18
C ILE A 227 22.22 20.65 13.92
N LEU A 228 22.96 19.64 14.39
CA LEU A 228 22.40 18.51 15.12
C LEU A 228 21.58 18.92 16.35
N VAL A 229 21.97 19.98 17.06
CA VAL A 229 21.19 20.50 18.20
C VAL A 229 19.99 21.37 17.78
N GLN A 230 20.00 21.90 16.55
CA GLN A 230 18.97 22.80 16.02
C GLN A 230 17.81 22.07 15.33
N VAL A 231 17.99 20.81 14.93
CA VAL A 231 16.96 20.04 14.21
C VAL A 231 16.50 18.81 14.99
N ASP A 232 15.24 18.45 14.82
CA ASP A 232 14.75 17.12 15.17
C ASP A 232 14.86 16.24 13.92
N ILE A 233 15.42 15.04 14.06
CA ILE A 233 15.55 14.07 12.96
C ILE A 233 14.86 12.79 13.39
N GLU A 234 13.78 12.47 12.69
CA GLU A 234 12.94 11.30 12.92
C GLU A 234 12.70 10.56 11.59
N TRP A 235 12.18 9.35 11.65
CA TRP A 235 11.75 8.58 10.48
C TRP A 235 10.24 8.42 10.53
N VAL A 236 9.60 8.23 9.38
CA VAL A 236 8.14 8.01 9.33
C VAL A 236 7.78 6.58 9.68
N GLY A 237 6.74 6.43 10.49
CA GLY A 237 6.14 5.14 10.81
C GLY A 237 6.38 4.66 12.25
N ILE A 238 5.65 3.62 12.61
CA ILE A 238 5.66 3.05 13.96
C ILE A 238 6.28 1.66 13.90
N SER A 239 7.33 1.42 14.69
CA SER A 239 7.86 0.08 14.89
C SER A 239 6.86 -0.76 15.68
N ILE A 240 6.37 -1.84 15.08
CA ILE A 240 5.46 -2.80 15.74
C ILE A 240 6.21 -4.05 16.25
N GLY A 241 7.55 -4.00 16.29
CA GLY A 241 8.41 -5.10 16.68
C GLY A 241 8.68 -6.11 15.57
N LYS A 242 9.70 -6.97 15.77
CA LYS A 242 10.18 -7.99 14.80
C LYS A 242 10.57 -7.43 13.42
N GLY A 243 11.10 -6.20 13.35
CA GLY A 243 11.53 -5.57 12.10
C GLY A 243 10.37 -5.19 11.16
N LYS A 244 9.13 -5.17 11.66
CA LYS A 244 7.96 -4.67 10.92
C LYS A 244 7.63 -3.26 11.39
N SER A 245 7.29 -2.40 10.44
CA SER A 245 6.82 -1.04 10.68
C SER A 245 5.51 -0.81 9.92
N ILE A 246 4.66 0.06 10.47
CA ILE A 246 3.45 0.56 9.80
C ILE A 246 3.74 1.98 9.34
N ASN A 247 3.33 2.34 8.11
CA ASN A 247 3.53 3.66 7.50
C ASN A 247 5.00 4.12 7.41
N ALA A 248 5.91 3.20 7.10
CA ALA A 248 7.33 3.51 6.88
C ALA A 248 7.69 3.60 5.40
N GLY A 249 8.93 4.00 5.12
CA GLY A 249 9.44 4.10 3.75
C GLY A 249 8.83 5.28 2.97
N ASP A 250 9.00 5.23 1.66
CA ASP A 250 8.44 6.19 0.71
C ASP A 250 6.93 6.38 0.85
N GLY A 251 6.17 5.29 1.09
CA GLY A 251 4.74 5.33 1.36
C GLY A 251 4.37 6.17 2.59
N GLY A 252 5.16 6.06 3.67
CA GLY A 252 4.99 6.87 4.87
C GLY A 252 5.23 8.36 4.62
N LEU A 253 6.28 8.68 3.87
CA LEU A 253 6.60 10.06 3.52
C LEU A 253 5.57 10.65 2.55
N ASN A 254 5.04 9.84 1.62
CA ASN A 254 3.97 10.26 0.71
C ASN A 254 2.70 10.65 1.47
N ASN A 255 2.26 9.79 2.39
CA ASN A 255 1.11 10.09 3.23
C ASN A 255 1.34 11.37 4.07
N THR A 256 2.54 11.50 4.64
CA THR A 256 2.92 12.70 5.40
C THR A 256 2.87 13.96 4.54
N ARG A 257 3.46 13.92 3.33
CA ARG A 257 3.43 15.00 2.35
C ARG A 257 1.99 15.42 2.06
N ASP A 258 1.13 14.47 1.72
CA ASP A 258 -0.24 14.75 1.27
C ASP A 258 -1.08 15.34 2.41
N VAL A 259 -0.90 14.84 3.65
CA VAL A 259 -1.53 15.44 4.84
C VAL A 259 -1.07 16.88 5.06
N LEU A 260 0.23 17.15 5.01
CA LEU A 260 0.78 18.50 5.27
C LEU A 260 0.41 19.51 4.18
N ILE A 261 0.42 19.10 2.91
CA ILE A 261 -0.02 19.96 1.79
C ILE A 261 -1.52 20.23 1.90
N SER A 262 -2.33 19.24 2.24
CA SER A 262 -3.79 19.39 2.37
C SER A 262 -4.20 20.12 3.66
N ASN A 263 -3.33 20.18 4.67
CA ASN A 263 -3.58 20.84 5.94
C ASN A 263 -2.40 21.74 6.34
N PRO A 264 -2.14 22.86 5.62
CA PRO A 264 -0.97 23.72 5.89
C PRO A 264 -0.91 24.25 7.33
N LYS A 265 -2.05 24.38 8.01
CA LYS A 265 -2.16 24.74 9.42
C LYS A 265 -1.41 23.81 10.40
N PHE A 266 -1.10 22.58 9.98
CA PHE A 266 -0.32 21.63 10.77
C PHE A 266 1.17 21.95 10.77
N LEU A 267 1.66 22.71 9.78
CA LEU A 267 3.05 23.15 9.72
C LEU A 267 3.27 24.27 10.74
N THR A 268 3.48 23.90 12.00
CA THR A 268 3.81 24.83 13.10
C THR A 268 5.31 25.15 13.18
N ARG A 269 6.13 24.41 12.43
CA ARG A 269 7.58 24.56 12.29
C ARG A 269 8.01 24.17 10.87
N LYS A 270 9.26 24.47 10.51
CA LYS A 270 9.82 24.04 9.23
C LYS A 270 9.96 22.51 9.20
N VAL A 271 9.57 21.88 8.10
CA VAL A 271 9.62 20.43 7.90
C VAL A 271 10.37 20.13 6.60
N LEU A 272 11.32 19.22 6.66
CA LEU A 272 12.01 18.62 5.51
C LEU A 272 11.62 17.15 5.39
N LEU A 273 11.00 16.78 4.27
CA LEU A 273 10.81 15.38 3.90
C LEU A 273 11.97 14.96 3.00
N LEU A 274 12.75 13.97 3.46
CA LEU A 274 13.94 13.48 2.78
C LEU A 274 13.68 12.07 2.23
N TYR A 275 13.57 11.99 0.91
CA TYR A 275 13.34 10.74 0.19
C TYR A 275 14.64 10.12 -0.31
N ASP A 276 14.65 8.80 -0.38
CA ASP A 276 15.75 8.00 -0.91
C ASP A 276 15.90 8.14 -2.43
N CYS A 277 17.08 7.76 -2.92
CA CYS A 277 17.46 7.94 -4.32
C CYS A 277 16.65 7.09 -5.31
N ASP A 278 16.05 6.00 -4.84
CA ASP A 278 15.24 5.08 -5.64
C ASP A 278 13.75 5.46 -5.72
N THR A 279 13.39 6.65 -5.23
CA THR A 279 12.04 7.20 -5.37
C THR A 279 11.86 8.02 -6.66
N GLY A 280 10.65 7.95 -7.24
CA GLY A 280 10.24 8.76 -8.40
C GLY A 280 9.99 10.25 -8.09
N LYS A 281 10.38 10.75 -6.91
CA LYS A 281 10.02 12.08 -6.43
C LYS A 281 10.89 13.20 -6.99
N SER A 282 10.31 14.38 -7.13
CA SER A 282 10.97 15.64 -7.47
C SER A 282 11.18 16.50 -6.23
N ASN A 283 12.17 17.39 -6.28
CA ASN A 283 12.35 18.40 -5.23
C ASN A 283 11.21 19.42 -5.31
N GLU A 284 10.64 19.79 -4.15
CA GLU A 284 9.57 20.80 -4.07
C GLU A 284 9.86 21.81 -2.94
N ASN A 285 9.31 23.01 -3.10
CA ASN A 285 9.42 24.09 -2.13
C ASN A 285 8.05 24.63 -1.80
N HIS A 286 7.67 24.52 -0.53
CA HIS A 286 6.53 25.16 0.09
C HIS A 286 7.05 26.04 1.23
N GLU A 287 6.22 26.92 1.80
CA GLU A 287 6.65 27.94 2.77
C GLU A 287 7.38 27.34 3.99
N LEU A 288 6.72 26.40 4.70
CA LEU A 288 7.28 25.70 5.86
C LEU A 288 7.60 24.23 5.56
N LEU A 289 7.45 23.78 4.32
CA LEU A 289 7.67 22.39 3.91
C LEU A 289 8.64 22.32 2.73
N LYS A 290 9.73 21.58 2.90
CA LYS A 290 10.72 21.29 1.87
C LYS A 290 10.67 19.80 1.55
N ILE A 291 10.68 19.46 0.27
CA ILE A 291 10.76 18.07 -0.19
C ILE A 291 12.06 17.91 -0.96
N ARG A 292 12.90 16.98 -0.54
CA ARG A 292 14.19 16.71 -1.17
C ARG A 292 14.35 15.23 -1.44
N LYS A 293 14.92 14.91 -2.58
CA LYS A 293 15.36 13.55 -2.92
C LYS A 293 16.88 13.49 -2.93
N ILE A 294 17.42 12.46 -2.29
CA ILE A 294 18.85 12.14 -2.35
C ILE A 294 19.22 11.79 -3.79
N PRO A 295 20.25 12.42 -4.40
CA PRO A 295 20.66 12.09 -5.74
C PRO A 295 21.30 10.70 -5.79
N GLN A 296 21.01 9.97 -6.85
CA GLN A 296 21.70 8.71 -7.13
C GLN A 296 23.18 9.01 -7.48
N GLN A 297 24.09 8.30 -6.82
CA GLN A 297 25.51 8.49 -7.04
C GLN A 297 25.94 7.66 -8.26
N LYS A 298 26.72 8.28 -9.14
CA LYS A 298 27.20 7.60 -10.37
C LYS A 298 28.23 6.54 -9.98
N ASN A 299 28.17 5.39 -10.65
CA ASN A 299 29.12 4.28 -10.50
C ASN A 299 29.21 3.71 -9.07
N ARG A 300 28.11 3.71 -8.31
CA ARG A 300 28.02 2.99 -7.03
C ARG A 300 27.45 1.58 -7.21
N LYS A 301 27.95 0.65 -6.40
CA LYS A 301 27.43 -0.71 -6.22
C LYS A 301 26.03 -0.67 -5.62
N VAL A 302 25.81 0.17 -4.60
CA VAL A 302 24.50 0.35 -3.96
C VAL A 302 23.72 1.42 -4.70
N LYS A 303 22.54 1.04 -5.21
CA LYS A 303 21.70 1.89 -6.07
C LYS A 303 20.40 2.37 -5.42
N LYS A 304 20.17 1.98 -4.17
CA LYS A 304 18.92 2.19 -3.43
C LYS A 304 19.22 2.69 -2.04
N GLY A 305 18.28 3.44 -1.46
CA GLY A 305 18.40 3.95 -0.10
C GLY A 305 19.42 5.09 0.04
N ILE A 306 19.48 5.64 1.25
CA ILE A 306 20.54 6.56 1.69
C ILE A 306 21.93 5.91 1.61
N GLU A 307 22.02 4.57 1.67
CA GLU A 307 23.30 3.84 1.61
C GLU A 307 24.06 4.04 0.29
N ASN A 308 23.39 4.49 -0.77
CA ASN A 308 24.02 4.92 -2.02
C ASN A 308 25.05 6.06 -1.84
N LEU A 309 25.06 6.77 -0.70
CA LEU A 309 26.05 7.79 -0.39
C LEU A 309 27.38 7.21 0.14
N PHE A 310 27.45 5.92 0.47
CA PHE A 310 28.69 5.32 0.97
C PHE A 310 29.60 4.80 -0.16
N PRO A 311 30.93 4.84 0.03
CA PRO A 311 31.88 4.21 -0.89
C PRO A 311 31.70 2.68 -1.04
N ASP A 312 31.85 2.19 -2.28
CA ASP A 312 31.68 0.77 -2.62
C ASP A 312 32.58 -0.18 -1.82
N CYS A 313 33.79 0.27 -1.46
CA CYS A 313 34.75 -0.52 -0.68
C CYS A 313 34.26 -0.87 0.73
N LEU A 314 33.24 -0.18 1.25
CA LEU A 314 32.66 -0.46 2.56
C LEU A 314 31.67 -1.63 2.53
N PHE A 315 31.19 -2.02 1.36
CA PHE A 315 30.19 -3.07 1.19
C PHE A 315 30.84 -4.44 0.98
N THR A 316 31.51 -4.93 2.02
CA THR A 316 32.18 -6.23 2.11
C THR A 316 31.18 -7.39 2.30
N GLU A 317 31.63 -8.62 2.05
CA GLU A 317 30.81 -9.83 2.10
C GLU A 317 30.13 -10.07 3.45
N GLU A 318 30.71 -9.59 4.55
CA GLU A 318 30.20 -9.78 5.91
C GLU A 318 28.83 -9.10 6.16
N PHE A 319 28.46 -8.13 5.31
CA PHE A 319 27.17 -7.44 5.36
C PHE A 319 26.12 -8.07 4.45
N TYR A 320 26.43 -9.18 3.79
CA TYR A 320 25.50 -9.89 2.91
C TYR A 320 25.24 -11.29 3.44
N VAL A 321 23.96 -11.65 3.51
CA VAL A 321 23.52 -13.01 3.86
C VAL A 321 22.97 -13.68 2.61
N GLN A 322 23.46 -14.90 2.34
CA GLN A 322 22.93 -15.75 1.28
C GLN A 322 21.50 -16.16 1.65
N LYS A 323 20.55 -15.90 0.75
CA LYS A 323 19.17 -16.36 0.84
C LYS A 323 18.81 -17.14 -0.41
N THR A 324 18.20 -18.30 -0.21
CA THR A 324 17.57 -19.04 -1.29
C THR A 324 16.16 -18.50 -1.50
N LYS A 325 15.85 -18.07 -2.73
CA LYS A 325 14.51 -17.70 -3.16
C LYS A 325 14.06 -18.70 -4.22
N TYR A 326 12.93 -19.35 -3.97
CA TYR A 326 12.30 -20.22 -4.93
C TYR A 326 11.43 -19.37 -5.87
N GLY A 327 11.58 -19.57 -7.18
CA GLY A 327 10.72 -18.95 -8.17
C GLY A 327 9.41 -19.72 -8.35
N GLU A 328 8.50 -19.14 -9.14
CA GLU A 328 7.12 -19.64 -9.31
C GLU A 328 7.05 -21.03 -9.96
N TYR A 329 8.11 -21.45 -10.66
CA TYR A 329 8.22 -22.76 -11.29
C TYR A 329 9.14 -23.72 -10.51
N GLY A 330 9.50 -23.38 -9.27
CA GLY A 330 10.34 -24.20 -8.40
C GLY A 330 11.85 -24.04 -8.62
N GLU A 331 12.27 -23.09 -9.45
CA GLU A 331 13.69 -22.76 -9.66
C GLU A 331 14.31 -22.18 -8.38
N GLU A 332 15.54 -22.60 -8.09
CA GLU A 332 16.30 -22.13 -6.93
C GLU A 332 17.19 -20.94 -7.34
N ASN A 333 16.91 -19.75 -6.81
CA ASN A 333 17.76 -18.57 -6.98
C ASN A 333 18.51 -18.28 -5.69
N GLN A 334 19.84 -18.21 -5.77
CA GLN A 334 20.65 -17.66 -4.67
C GLN A 334 20.72 -16.14 -4.81
N ILE A 335 20.21 -15.44 -3.80
CA ILE A 335 20.29 -13.98 -3.69
C ILE A 335 21.11 -13.61 -2.46
N GLN A 336 21.77 -12.45 -2.53
CA GLN A 336 22.44 -11.87 -1.38
C GLN A 336 21.58 -10.74 -0.81
N GLU A 337 21.22 -10.85 0.47
CA GLU A 337 20.47 -9.82 1.19
C GLU A 337 21.41 -8.96 2.02
N PHE A 338 21.42 -7.66 1.73
CA PHE A 338 22.20 -6.68 2.49
C PHE A 338 21.60 -6.46 3.88
N GLN A 339 22.43 -6.64 4.91
CA GLN A 339 22.05 -6.48 6.31
C GLN A 339 22.19 -5.01 6.74
N LYS A 340 21.22 -4.17 6.32
CA LYS A 340 21.23 -2.71 6.54
C LYS A 340 21.59 -2.30 7.97
N MET A 341 20.88 -2.83 8.97
CA MET A 341 21.12 -2.46 10.38
C MET A 341 22.49 -2.94 10.89
N LYS A 342 23.00 -4.08 10.41
CA LYS A 342 24.35 -4.55 10.77
C LYS A 342 25.41 -3.60 10.23
N PHE A 343 25.29 -3.22 8.96
CA PHE A 343 26.17 -2.21 8.35
C PHE A 343 26.06 -0.86 9.07
N CYS A 344 24.84 -0.43 9.40
CA CYS A 344 24.59 0.82 10.12
C CYS A 344 25.34 0.90 11.43
N LYS A 345 25.24 -0.15 12.26
CA LYS A 345 25.95 -0.20 13.54
C LYS A 345 27.47 -0.17 13.33
N TRP A 346 27.97 -0.98 12.40
CA TRP A 346 29.40 -1.02 12.12
C TRP A 346 29.96 0.34 11.66
N ILE A 347 29.32 0.99 10.67
CA ILE A 347 29.85 2.24 10.12
C ILE A 347 29.72 3.40 11.11
N CYS A 348 28.66 3.43 11.92
CA CYS A 348 28.39 4.54 12.84
C CYS A 348 28.99 4.38 14.24
N GLU A 349 29.20 3.15 14.73
CA GLU A 349 29.67 2.87 16.09
C GLU A 349 31.12 2.37 16.11
N GLU A 350 31.50 1.48 15.19
CA GLU A 350 32.82 0.82 15.19
C GLU A 350 33.84 1.56 14.32
N ARG A 351 33.52 1.79 13.04
CA ARG A 351 34.45 2.38 12.08
C ARG A 351 34.55 3.89 12.24
N LYS A 352 33.40 4.57 12.21
CA LYS A 352 33.21 5.99 12.58
C LYS A 352 34.25 6.96 11.98
N GLN A 353 34.57 6.81 10.69
CA GLN A 353 35.52 7.68 9.97
C GLN A 353 34.81 8.76 9.17
N ALA A 354 35.24 10.02 9.28
CA ALA A 354 34.60 11.14 8.60
C ALA A 354 34.65 11.04 7.06
N ASP A 355 35.74 10.49 6.51
CA ASP A 355 35.93 10.35 5.06
C ASP A 355 34.89 9.43 4.40
N ASP A 356 34.35 8.46 5.15
CA ASP A 356 33.31 7.56 4.64
C ASP A 356 31.95 8.28 4.46
N PHE A 357 31.75 9.40 5.16
CA PHE A 357 30.50 10.17 5.14
C PHE A 357 30.57 11.42 4.24
N VAL A 358 31.62 11.59 3.43
CA VAL A 358 31.83 12.81 2.65
C VAL A 358 30.64 13.22 1.78
N ASP A 359 29.95 12.24 1.17
CA ASP A 359 28.80 12.50 0.28
C ASP A 359 27.51 12.87 1.06
N PHE A 360 27.48 12.67 2.38
CA PHE A 360 26.37 13.13 3.24
C PHE A 360 26.30 14.67 3.34
N LYS A 361 27.33 15.39 2.89
CA LYS A 361 27.28 16.86 2.72
C LYS A 361 26.05 17.31 1.94
N ILE A 362 25.60 16.52 0.96
CA ILE A 362 24.38 16.80 0.18
C ILE A 362 23.15 16.89 1.09
N ILE A 363 23.02 15.98 2.06
CA ILE A 363 21.90 15.99 3.02
C ILE A 363 22.06 17.15 3.99
N ILE A 364 23.29 17.44 4.44
CA ILE A 364 23.57 18.58 5.30
C ILE A 364 23.16 19.89 4.62
N ASP A 365 23.44 20.02 3.32
CA ASP A 365 23.01 21.17 2.52
C ASP A 365 21.48 21.25 2.43
N PHE A 366 20.77 20.13 2.25
CA PHE A 366 19.30 20.13 2.33
C PHE A 366 18.78 20.60 3.68
N ILE A 367 19.43 20.20 4.78
CA ILE A 367 19.06 20.63 6.12
C ILE A 367 19.33 22.13 6.28
N LYS A 368 20.50 22.62 5.86
CA LYS A 368 20.84 24.06 5.90
C LYS A 368 19.88 24.91 5.06
N ASP A 369 19.46 24.42 3.89
CA ASP A 369 18.45 25.09 3.04
C ASP A 369 17.11 25.17 3.75
N CYS A 370 16.69 24.11 4.43
CA CYS A 370 15.50 24.11 5.28
C CYS A 370 15.63 25.14 6.42
N LEU A 371 16.78 25.18 7.10
CA LEU A 371 17.06 26.15 8.16
C LEU A 371 17.07 27.59 7.64
N GLY A 372 17.33 27.81 6.35
CA GLY A 372 17.53 29.14 5.75
C GLY A 372 18.93 29.69 6.02
N THR A 373 19.90 28.81 6.25
CA THR A 373 21.31 29.16 6.56
C THR A 373 22.24 28.95 5.37
N LEU A 374 21.74 28.45 4.24
CA LEU A 374 22.49 28.39 2.98
C LEU A 374 22.55 29.79 2.35
N ILE A 375 23.75 30.33 2.26
CA ILE A 375 24.04 31.57 1.53
C ILE A 375 24.53 31.15 0.14
N TYR A 376 23.76 31.52 -0.90
CA TYR A 376 24.11 31.25 -2.30
C TYR A 376 25.20 32.17 -2.83
#